data_AF-A0A0R2ATA5-F1
#
_entry.id   AF-A0A0R2ATA5-F1
#
_cell.length_a   1.000
_cell.length_b   1.000
_cell.length_c   1.000
_cell.angle_alpha   90.00
_cell.angle_beta   90.00
_cell.angle_gamma   90.00
#
_symmetry.space_group_name_H-M   'P 1'
#
loop_
_entity.id
_entity.type
_entity.pdbx_description
1 polymer ?
#
loop_
_entity_poly.entity_id
_entity_poly.type
_entity_poly.pdbx_seq_one_letter_code
_entity_poly.pdbx_strand_id
1 'polypeptide(L)'
;MKITITDAAKSKIKNRLNGEYKLLLNFDDGVGNYSDVGSCAIGISFDLLAVKPEDNDPAFDDSLDSDLGPIYIKGYSKSYLDQGLKLDVNYNELVLKGDAGMLDGNVALKDER
;
A
#
# COMPACT_ATOMS: atom_id res chain seq x y z
N MET A 1 -11.02 -3.01 8.14
CA MET A 1 -10.76 -1.56 8.02
C MET A 1 -10.90 -1.21 6.55
N LYS A 2 -11.32 0.01 6.20
CA LYS A 2 -11.54 0.40 4.80
C LYS A 2 -10.51 1.45 4.38
N ILE A 3 -10.06 1.40 3.13
CA ILE A 3 -9.28 2.45 2.48
C ILE A 3 -10.05 3.00 1.28
N THR A 4 -10.13 4.32 1.19
CA THR A 4 -10.70 5.02 0.03
C THR A 4 -9.59 5.35 -0.95
N ILE A 5 -9.75 4.97 -2.21
CA ILE A 5 -8.78 5.30 -3.27
C ILE A 5 -9.42 6.37 -4.14
N THR A 6 -8.80 7.55 -4.24
CA THR A 6 -9.35 8.62 -5.08
C THR A 6 -9.32 8.28 -6.54
N ASP A 7 -10.13 8.96 -7.34
CA ASP A 7 -10.12 8.77 -8.80
C ASP A 7 -8.75 9.09 -9.40
N ALA A 8 -8.03 10.07 -8.84
CA ALA A 8 -6.65 10.39 -9.23
C ALA A 8 -5.71 9.21 -8.96
N ALA A 9 -5.77 8.62 -7.76
CA ALA A 9 -4.96 7.45 -7.42
C ALA A 9 -5.35 6.22 -8.25
N LYS A 10 -6.65 5.94 -8.42
CA LYS A 10 -7.16 4.86 -9.28
C LYS A 10 -6.64 5.00 -10.71
N SER A 11 -6.67 6.22 -11.25
CA SER A 11 -6.19 6.51 -12.61
C SER A 11 -4.68 6.29 -12.73
N LYS A 12 -3.89 6.77 -11.76
CA LYS A 12 -2.43 6.55 -11.72
C LYS A 12 -2.07 5.06 -11.65
N ILE A 13 -2.77 4.29 -10.80
CA ILE A 13 -2.59 2.84 -10.66
C ILE A 13 -2.90 2.14 -11.99
N LYS A 14 -4.07 2.38 -12.58
CA LYS A 14 -4.51 1.74 -13.83
C LYS A 14 -3.68 2.11 -15.05
N ASN A 15 -3.09 3.30 -15.08
CA ASN A 15 -2.20 3.71 -16.18
C ASN A 15 -0.85 3.01 -16.15
N ARG A 16 -0.41 2.55 -14.97
CA ARG A 16 0.89 1.87 -14.80
C ARG A 16 0.76 0.35 -14.77
N LEU A 17 -0.32 -0.16 -14.17
CA LEU A 17 -0.53 -1.59 -13.96
C LEU A 17 -1.60 -2.12 -14.91
N ASN A 18 -1.21 -3.14 -15.68
CA ASN A 18 -2.07 -3.84 -16.63
C ASN A 18 -2.13 -5.33 -16.29
N GLY A 19 -3.18 -6.03 -16.73
CA GLY A 19 -3.35 -7.46 -16.48
C GLY A 19 -3.89 -7.78 -15.09
N GLU A 20 -3.85 -9.05 -14.71
CA GLU A 20 -4.31 -9.51 -13.38
C GLU A 20 -3.22 -9.28 -12.32
N TYR A 21 -3.65 -8.82 -11.16
CA TYR A 21 -2.81 -8.61 -10.00
C TYR A 21 -3.67 -8.56 -8.74
N LYS A 22 -3.04 -8.77 -7.59
CA LYS A 22 -3.57 -8.32 -6.31
C LYS A 22 -2.67 -7.23 -5.74
N LEU A 23 -3.25 -6.40 -4.87
CA LEU A 23 -2.56 -5.27 -4.27
C LEU A 23 -2.12 -5.58 -2.84
N LEU A 24 -0.89 -5.21 -2.51
CA LEU A 24 -0.37 -5.20 -1.15
C LEU A 24 -0.05 -3.76 -0.75
N LEU A 25 -0.43 -3.35 0.45
CA LEU A 25 0.10 -2.14 1.09
C LEU A 25 1.19 -2.60 2.07
N ASN A 26 2.42 -2.63 1.57
CA ASN A 26 3.59 -3.11 2.29
C ASN A 26 4.07 -2.04 3.25
N PHE A 27 4.03 -2.33 4.55
CA PHE A 27 4.78 -1.54 5.54
C PHE A 27 6.26 -1.91 5.40
N ASP A 28 7.08 -1.02 4.87
CA ASP A 28 8.46 -1.34 4.53
C ASP A 28 9.34 -1.25 5.80
N ASP A 29 9.47 -2.37 6.51
CA ASP A 29 10.06 -2.48 7.86
C ASP A 29 11.09 -3.61 8.02
N GLY A 30 11.48 -4.25 6.93
CA GLY A 30 12.43 -5.36 6.86
C GLY A 30 11.78 -6.75 6.95
N VAL A 31 10.45 -6.85 7.06
CA VAL A 31 9.72 -8.12 7.17
C VAL A 31 9.07 -8.51 5.85
N GLY A 32 9.02 -9.81 5.54
CA GLY A 32 8.36 -10.34 4.34
C GLY A 32 9.23 -10.23 3.08
N ASN A 33 8.74 -10.79 1.99
CA ASN A 33 9.53 -10.96 0.75
C ASN A 33 9.74 -9.66 -0.02
N TYR A 34 8.96 -8.62 0.28
CA TYR A 34 8.91 -7.38 -0.48
C TYR A 34 9.42 -6.16 0.29
N SER A 35 10.15 -6.38 1.38
CA SER A 35 10.77 -5.27 2.10
C SER A 35 12.21 -5.06 1.65
N ASP A 36 12.50 -3.83 1.24
CA ASP A 36 13.83 -3.40 0.77
C ASP A 36 14.59 -2.64 1.86
N VAL A 37 14.05 -2.58 3.08
CA VAL A 37 14.67 -1.89 4.22
C VAL A 37 15.99 -2.54 4.62
N GLY A 38 17.08 -1.84 4.30
CA GLY A 38 18.36 -1.99 5.00
C GLY A 38 18.30 -1.40 6.41
N SER A 39 19.29 -1.68 7.26
CA SER A 39 19.34 -1.29 8.68
C SER A 39 19.25 0.23 9.01
N CYS A 40 19.03 1.09 8.01
CA CYS A 40 19.01 2.55 8.11
C CYS A 40 17.67 3.20 7.69
N ALA A 41 16.60 2.45 7.43
CA ALA A 41 15.30 3.09 7.19
C ALA A 41 14.81 3.79 8.47
N ILE A 42 14.39 5.05 8.33
CA ILE A 42 13.90 5.87 9.44
C ILE A 42 12.45 6.25 9.13
N GLY A 43 11.54 5.89 10.02
CA GLY A 43 10.15 6.34 9.97
C GLY A 43 9.16 5.29 9.45
N ILE A 44 7.92 5.71 9.32
CA ILE A 44 6.83 4.93 8.75
C ILE A 44 6.90 5.11 7.23
N SER A 45 7.03 4.01 6.49
CA SER A 45 7.09 4.00 5.03
C SER A 45 6.22 2.88 4.48
N PHE A 46 5.44 3.18 3.45
CA PHE A 46 4.58 2.21 2.79
C PHE A 46 4.82 2.18 1.28
N ASP A 47 4.78 0.99 0.70
CA ASP A 47 4.70 0.79 -0.75
C ASP A 47 3.34 0.19 -1.13
N LEU A 48 2.83 0.57 -2.30
CA LEU A 48 1.74 -0.13 -2.97
C LEU A 48 2.30 -1.07 -4.03
N LEU A 49 2.22 -2.37 -3.75
CA LEU A 49 2.77 -3.41 -4.62
C LEU A 49 1.66 -4.08 -5.41
N ALA A 50 1.92 -4.34 -6.69
CA ALA A 50 1.13 -5.29 -7.48
C ALA A 50 1.90 -6.61 -7.56
N VAL A 51 1.29 -7.70 -7.11
CA VAL A 51 1.88 -9.04 -7.10
C VAL A 51 0.97 -10.02 -7.86
N LYS A 52 1.47 -11.22 -8.15
CA LYS A 52 0.63 -12.21 -8.85
C LYS A 52 -0.52 -12.64 -7.95
N PRO A 53 -1.72 -12.92 -8.50
CA PRO A 53 -2.84 -13.40 -7.71
C PRO A 53 -2.50 -14.63 -6.85
N GLU A 54 -1.65 -15.52 -7.36
CA GLU A 54 -1.20 -16.75 -6.69
C GLU A 54 -0.08 -16.57 -5.65
N ASP A 55 0.60 -15.42 -5.62
CA ASP A 55 1.67 -15.18 -4.64
C ASP A 55 1.10 -15.25 -3.23
N ASN A 56 1.74 -15.96 -2.31
CA ASN A 56 1.23 -16.10 -0.95
C ASN A 56 2.35 -15.88 0.06
N ASP A 57 2.59 -14.61 0.39
CA ASP A 57 3.48 -14.23 1.48
C ASP A 57 2.67 -14.21 2.79
N PRO A 58 2.98 -15.11 3.76
CA PRO A 58 2.25 -15.20 5.02
C PRO A 58 2.40 -13.96 5.89
N ALA A 59 3.34 -13.06 5.60
CA ALA A 59 3.43 -11.77 6.29
C ALA A 59 2.20 -10.89 6.03
N PHE A 60 1.50 -11.07 4.91
CA PHE A 60 0.30 -10.31 4.53
C PHE A 60 -0.98 -11.05 4.97
N ASP A 61 -1.15 -11.19 6.28
CA ASP A 61 -2.19 -12.00 6.94
C ASP A 61 -3.51 -11.25 7.20
N ASP A 62 -3.63 -10.01 6.74
CA ASP A 62 -4.84 -9.19 6.91
C ASP A 62 -5.11 -8.32 5.67
N SER A 63 -6.25 -7.62 5.64
CA SER A 63 -6.64 -6.79 4.49
C SER A 63 -7.45 -5.54 4.84
N LEU A 64 -7.43 -4.60 3.90
CA LEU A 64 -8.26 -3.41 3.84
C LEU A 64 -9.26 -3.54 2.70
N ASP A 65 -10.52 -3.23 2.97
CA ASP A 65 -11.54 -3.15 1.91
C ASP A 65 -11.30 -1.90 1.05
N SER A 66 -11.37 -2.02 -0.27
CA SER A 66 -11.25 -0.90 -1.20
C SER A 66 -12.12 -1.05 -2.44
N ASP A 67 -12.35 0.06 -3.14
CA ASP A 67 -13.09 0.07 -4.42
C ASP A 67 -12.33 -0.63 -5.57
N LEU A 68 -11.06 -0.99 -5.38
CA LEU A 68 -10.25 -1.77 -6.33
C LEU A 68 -10.17 -3.26 -5.94
N GLY A 69 -10.93 -3.68 -4.93
CA GLY A 69 -10.80 -4.99 -4.29
C GLY A 69 -10.00 -4.94 -2.99
N PRO A 70 -9.77 -6.09 -2.33
CA PRO A 70 -8.99 -6.13 -1.10
C PRO A 70 -7.54 -5.69 -1.35
N ILE A 71 -7.02 -4.86 -0.44
CA ILE A 71 -5.58 -4.56 -0.36
C ILE A 71 -5.04 -5.28 0.85
N TYR A 72 -4.12 -6.22 0.64
CA TYR A 72 -3.55 -7.01 1.72
C TYR A 72 -2.46 -6.24 2.44
N ILE A 73 -2.35 -6.46 3.75
CA ILE A 73 -1.39 -5.80 4.62
C ILE A 73 -0.80 -6.80 5.58
N LYS A 74 0.36 -6.45 6.14
CA LYS A 74 0.84 -7.10 7.35
C LYS A 74 -0.10 -6.73 8.50
N GLY A 75 -0.73 -7.70 9.15
CA GLY A 75 -1.80 -7.44 10.12
C GLY A 75 -1.35 -6.54 11.27
N TYR A 76 -0.10 -6.69 11.70
CA TYR A 76 0.49 -5.83 12.73
C TYR A 76 0.71 -4.38 12.25
N SER A 77 0.80 -4.12 10.95
CA SER A 77 1.01 -2.76 10.43
C SER A 77 -0.21 -1.86 10.63
N LYS A 78 -1.37 -2.44 10.99
CA LYS A 78 -2.57 -1.68 11.39
C LYS A 78 -2.32 -0.70 12.52
N SER A 79 -1.34 -0.93 13.38
CA SER A 79 -0.97 0.00 14.46
C SER A 79 -0.37 1.32 13.95
N TYR A 80 0.12 1.34 12.71
CA TYR A 80 0.65 2.52 12.01
C TYR A 80 -0.38 3.15 11.04
N LEU A 81 -1.56 2.56 10.94
CA LEU A 81 -2.67 3.06 10.14
C LEU A 81 -3.70 3.75 11.04
N ASP A 82 -4.44 4.68 10.46
CA ASP A 82 -5.45 5.47 11.16
C ASP A 82 -6.86 5.15 10.64
N GLN A 83 -7.90 5.74 11.24
CA GLN A 83 -9.24 5.79 10.65
C GLN A 83 -9.26 6.71 9.43
N GLY A 84 -10.32 6.60 8.63
CA GLY A 84 -10.52 7.45 7.46
C GLY A 84 -9.45 7.28 6.37
N LEU A 85 -8.82 6.11 6.27
CA LEU A 85 -7.71 5.88 5.33
C LEU A 85 -8.06 6.29 3.91
N LYS A 86 -7.15 7.06 3.32
CA LYS A 86 -7.27 7.56 1.96
C LYS A 86 -5.93 7.47 1.24
N LEU A 87 -5.93 6.79 0.10
CA LEU A 87 -4.86 6.85 -0.89
C LEU A 87 -5.22 7.90 -1.94
N ASP A 88 -4.36 8.91 -2.08
CA ASP A 88 -4.57 10.04 -2.98
C ASP A 88 -3.32 10.32 -3.81
N VAL A 89 -3.37 11.33 -4.67
CA VAL A 89 -2.20 11.83 -5.41
C VAL A 89 -1.88 13.26 -4.96
N ASN A 90 -0.61 13.53 -4.68
CA ASN A 90 -0.09 14.88 -4.44
C ASN A 90 1.21 15.07 -5.22
N TYR A 91 1.32 16.13 -6.02
CA TYR A 91 2.48 16.37 -6.90
C TYR A 91 2.92 15.13 -7.72
N ASN A 92 1.94 14.42 -8.27
CA ASN A 92 2.13 13.16 -9.01
C ASN A 92 2.67 11.98 -8.19
N GLU A 93 2.81 12.10 -6.87
CA GLU A 93 3.15 10.98 -5.98
C GLU A 93 1.89 10.43 -5.31
N LEU A 94 1.85 9.10 -5.06
CA LEU A 94 0.80 8.56 -4.21
C LEU A 94 1.08 8.97 -2.77
N VAL A 95 0.02 9.31 -2.03
CA VAL A 95 0.11 9.71 -0.63
C VAL A 95 -0.93 8.96 0.19
N LEU A 96 -0.52 8.47 1.36
CA LEU A 96 -1.39 7.81 2.32
C LEU A 96 -1.74 8.79 3.44
N LYS A 97 -3.03 8.92 3.71
CA LYS A 97 -3.58 9.82 4.73
C LYS A 97 -4.59 9.07 5.61
N GLY A 98 -4.73 9.54 6.84
CA GLY A 98 -5.84 9.23 7.73
C GLY A 98 -6.47 10.50 8.29
N ASP A 99 -7.40 10.35 9.22
CA ASP A 99 -8.10 11.47 9.86
C ASP A 99 -7.15 12.39 10.66
N ALA A 100 -6.10 11.84 11.26
CA ALA A 100 -5.07 12.57 12.00
C ALA A 100 -4.04 13.27 11.10
N GLY A 101 -4.04 13.02 9.80
CA GLY A 101 -3.17 13.68 8.83
C GLY A 101 -2.46 12.74 7.86
N MET A 102 -1.30 13.18 7.36
CA MET A 102 -0.50 12.40 6.42
C MET A 102 0.27 11.30 7.15
N LEU A 103 0.11 10.06 6.69
CA LEU A 103 0.83 8.89 7.20
C LEU A 103 2.11 8.67 6.40
N ASP A 104 2.00 8.77 5.07
CA ASP A 104 3.13 8.68 4.15
C ASP A 104 2.92 9.64 2.97
N GLY A 105 3.92 10.49 2.71
CA GLY A 105 3.92 11.47 1.63
C GLY A 105 4.47 10.96 0.30
N ASN A 106 4.99 9.74 0.25
CA ASN A 106 5.58 9.17 -0.96
C ASN A 106 5.42 7.64 -1.01
N VAL A 107 4.18 7.18 -1.17
CA VAL A 107 3.91 5.75 -1.35
C VAL A 107 4.37 5.31 -2.73
N ALA A 108 5.42 4.51 -2.82
CA ALA A 108 5.88 4.04 -4.13
C ALA A 108 4.86 3.04 -4.70
N LEU A 109 4.59 3.14 -6.00
CA LEU A 109 3.89 2.10 -6.74
C LEU A 109 4.95 1.16 -7.32
N LYS A 110 4.90 -0.14 -7.03
CA LYS A 110 5.85 -1.14 -7.58
C LYS A 110 5.07 -2.29 -8.25
N ASP A 111 5.62 -2.80 -9.35
CA ASP A 111 5.07 -3.96 -10.06
C ASP A 111 6.03 -5.12 -9.84
N GLU A 112 5.62 -6.07 -9.00
CA GLU A 112 6.43 -7.19 -8.47
C GLU A 112 5.93 -8.54 -9.02
N ARG A 113 5.28 -8.53 -10.19
CA ARG A 113 4.79 -9.72 -10.90
C ARG A 113 5.84 -10.33 -11.82
#